data_AF-A0A1M4X6J9-F1
#
_entry.id   AF-A0A1M4X6J9-F1
#
_cell.length_a   1.000
_cell.length_b   1.000
_cell.length_c   1.000
_cell.angle_alpha   90.00
_cell.angle_beta   90.00
_cell.angle_gamma   90.00
#
_symmetry.space_group_name_H-M   'P 1'
#
loop_
_entity.id
_entity.type
_entity.pdbx_description
1 polymer ?
#
loop_
_entity_poly.entity_id
_entity_poly.type
_entity_poly.pdbx_seq_one_letter_code
_entity_poly.pdbx_strand_id
1 'polypeptide(L)' 'MKKELIDSPWNFTLYEENDMKFLEVVYCNSFVDFTREFKLQGDELNYDFEELKTLAEDIRKNYEKYKAREIKDE' A
#
# COMPACT_ATOMS: atom_id res chain seq x y z
N MET A 1 -11.64 -3.41 12.15
CA MET A 1 -10.49 -4.13 12.75
C MET A 1 -9.60 -4.52 11.60
N LYS A 2 -8.47 -3.82 11.45
CA LYS A 2 -7.49 -4.12 10.43
C LYS A 2 -6.87 -5.49 10.69
N LYS A 3 -6.92 -6.37 9.70
CA LYS A 3 -6.27 -7.68 9.71
C LYS A 3 -5.09 -7.66 8.76
N GLU A 4 -3.89 -7.86 9.26
CA GLU A 4 -2.69 -8.01 8.43
C GLU A 4 -2.73 -9.34 7.67
N LEU A 5 -2.40 -9.29 6.38
CA LEU A 5 -2.37 -10.45 5.49
C LEU A 5 -0.94 -10.77 5.04
N ILE A 6 -0.16 -9.74 4.70
CA ILE A 6 1.22 -9.86 4.24
C ILE A 6 2.00 -8.68 4.81
N ASP A 7 3.15 -8.97 5.41
CA ASP A 7 4.13 -7.97 5.82
C ASP A 7 5.40 -8.12 4.97
N SER A 8 5.82 -7.02 4.34
CA SER A 8 7.12 -6.88 3.70
C SER A 8 7.84 -5.70 4.35
N PRO A 9 8.71 -5.97 5.34
CA PRO A 9 9.44 -4.92 6.02
C PRO A 9 10.13 -4.00 5.03
N TRP A 10 10.04 -2.69 5.27
CA TRP A 10 10.62 -1.62 4.45
C TRP A 10 10.00 -1.43 3.06
N ASN A 11 8.98 -2.21 2.68
CA ASN A 11 8.28 -2.04 1.40
C ASN A 11 6.81 -1.72 1.61
N PHE A 12 6.05 -2.69 2.13
CA PHE A 12 4.61 -2.55 2.28
C PHE A 12 4.02 -3.54 3.28
N THR A 13 2.82 -3.21 3.77
CA THR A 13 1.95 -4.12 4.52
C THR A 13 0.62 -4.21 3.79
N LEU A 14 0.15 -5.43 3.50
CA LEU A 14 -1.21 -5.68 3.00
C LEU A 14 -2.12 -5.97 4.19
N TYR A 15 -3.19 -5.21 4.33
CA TYR A 15 -4.21 -5.46 5.34
C TYR A 15 -5.63 -5.42 4.75
N GLU A 16 -6.54 -6.05 5.48
CA GLU A 16 -7.96 -6.12 5.17
C GLU A 16 -8.77 -5.45 6.26
N GLU A 17 -9.70 -4.59 5.88
CA GLU A 17 -10.66 -3.94 6.78
C GLU A 17 -11.99 -3.74 6.07
N ASN A 18 -13.09 -4.17 6.70
CA ASN A 18 -14.45 -4.07 6.16
C ASN A 18 -14.58 -4.64 4.73
N ASP A 19 -14.02 -5.83 4.51
CA ASP A 19 -13.96 -6.52 3.20
C ASP A 19 -13.23 -5.73 2.09
N MET A 20 -12.44 -4.72 2.46
CA MET A 20 -11.57 -3.97 1.55
C MET A 20 -10.11 -4.28 1.85
N LYS A 21 -9.31 -4.45 0.79
CA LYS A 21 -7.86 -4.61 0.89
C LYS A 21 -7.16 -3.28 0.67
N PHE A 22 -6.12 -3.06 1.45
CA PHE A 22 -5.32 -1.87 1.41
C PHE A 22 -3.84 -2.21 1.48
N LEU A 23 -3.05 -1.40 0.79
CA LEU A 23 -1.61 -1.49 0.76
C LEU A 23 -1.03 -0.28 1.51
N GLU A 24 -0.49 -0.52 2.70
CA GLU A 24 0.35 0.46 3.38
C GLU A 24 1.74 0.43 2.73
N VAL A 25 2.18 1.53 2.13
CA VAL A 25 3.48 1.62 1.46
C VAL A 25 4.44 2.43 2.31
N VAL A 26 5.63 1.88 2.55
CA VAL A 26 6.70 2.53 3.32
C VAL A 26 7.53 3.43 2.41
N TYR A 27 7.75 4.68 2.82
CA TYR A 27 8.59 5.66 2.13
C TYR A 27 9.86 5.91 2.96
N CYS A 28 10.99 5.38 2.48
CA CYS A 28 12.28 5.45 3.19
C CYS A 28 13.25 6.51 2.63
N ASN A 29 12.79 7.40 1.75
CA ASN A 29 13.67 8.36 1.05
C ASN A 29 13.67 9.76 1.69
N SER A 30 13.31 9.84 2.98
CA SER A 30 13.23 11.07 3.77
C SER A 30 14.03 10.93 5.07
N PHE A 31 14.19 12.03 5.81
CA PHE A 31 14.87 12.03 7.11
C PHE A 31 14.20 11.13 8.17
N VAL A 32 12.91 10.81 7.94
CA VAL A 32 12.08 9.94 8.76
C VAL A 32 11.31 9.02 7.83
N ASP A 33 11.24 7.73 8.17
CA ASP A 33 10.38 6.77 7.47
C ASP A 33 8.91 7.08 7.78
N PHE A 34 8.07 7.11 6.76
CA PHE A 34 6.63 7.26 6.93
C PHE A 34 5.88 6.27 6.03
N THR A 35 4.64 5.97 6.40
CA THR A 35 3.76 5.11 5.60
C THR A 35 2.62 5.91 5.00
N ARG A 36 2.07 5.41 3.90
CA ARG A 36 0.83 5.91 3.29
C ARG A 36 -0.02 4.73 2.87
N GLU A 37 -1.32 4.80 3.12
CA GLU A 37 -2.26 3.70 2.89
C GLU A 37 -3.04 3.92 1.60
N PHE A 38 -3.10 2.90 0.73
CA PHE A 38 -3.79 2.97 -0.56
C PHE A 38 -4.80 1.84 -0.70
N LYS A 39 -6.02 2.16 -1.14
CA LYS A 39 -7.03 1.15 -1.44
C LYS A 39 -6.71 0.40 -2.74
N LEU A 40 -6.68 -0.93 -2.67
CA LEU A 40 -6.51 -1.80 -3.84
C LEU A 40 -7.81 -1.90 -4.64
N GLN A 41 -7.71 -2.04 -5.95
CA GLN A 41 -8.87 -2.17 -6.84
C GLN A 41 -8.61 -3.03 -8.07
N GLY A 42 -9.68 -3.55 -8.67
CA GLY A 42 -9.60 -4.36 -9.88
C GLY A 42 -8.70 -5.59 -9.69
N ASP A 43 -7.75 -5.78 -10.61
CA ASP A 43 -6.84 -6.93 -10.59
C ASP A 43 -5.90 -6.92 -9.39
N GLU A 44 -5.61 -5.75 -8.80
CA GLU A 44 -4.71 -5.59 -7.65
C GLU A 44 -5.17 -6.39 -6.42
N LEU A 45 -6.47 -6.70 -6.33
CA LEU A 45 -7.04 -7.50 -5.23
C LEU A 45 -6.56 -8.96 -5.22
N ASN A 46 -6.05 -9.44 -6.35
CA ASN A 46 -5.56 -10.80 -6.56
C ASN A 46 -4.04 -10.89 -6.72
N TYR A 47 -3.32 -9.77 -6.57
CA TYR A 47 -1.88 -9.73 -6.72
C TYR A 47 -1.19 -10.63 -5.68
N ASP A 48 -0.16 -11.34 -6.16
CA ASP A 48 0.75 -12.06 -5.31
C ASP A 48 1.79 -11.14 -4.65
N PHE A 49 2.70 -11.71 -3.88
CA PHE A 49 3.71 -10.95 -3.16
C PHE A 49 4.61 -10.09 -4.05
N GLU A 50 5.07 -10.62 -5.19
CA GLU A 50 6.00 -9.90 -6.08
C GLU A 50 5.28 -8.82 -6.89
N GLU A 51 4.03 -9.08 -7.27
CA GLU A 51 3.15 -8.09 -7.89
C GLU A 51 2.85 -6.93 -6.93
N LEU A 52 2.54 -7.22 -5.66
CA LEU A 52 2.34 -6.21 -4.62
C LEU A 52 3.60 -5.39 -4.35
N LYS A 53 4.77 -6.03 -4.36
CA LYS A 53 6.06 -5.33 -4.23
C LYS A 53 6.30 -4.37 -5.40
N THR A 54 6.01 -4.82 -6.61
CA THR A 54 6.09 -4.00 -7.83
C THR A 54 5.11 -2.82 -7.75
N LEU A 55 3.88 -3.05 -7.29
CA LEU A 55 2.89 -2.01 -7.07
C LEU A 55 3.34 -0.99 -6.02
N ALA A 56 3.90 -1.43 -4.89
CA ALA A 56 4.43 -0.54 -3.86
C ALA A 56 5.59 0.33 -4.37
N GLU A 57 6.47 -0.21 -5.22
CA GLU A 57 7.50 0.58 -5.90
C GLU A 57 6.92 1.58 -6.91
N ASP A 58 5.92 1.18 -7.68
CA ASP A 58 5.26 2.06 -8.66
C ASP A 58 4.53 3.21 -7.95
N ILE A 59 3.84 2.92 -6.85
CA ILE A 59 3.21 3.94 -5.99
C ILE A 59 4.23 4.95 -5.49
N ARG A 60 5.38 4.50 -5.00
CA ARG A 60 6.46 5.40 -4.53
C ARG A 60 6.98 6.31 -5.64
N LYS A 61 7.20 5.76 -6.84
CA LYS A 61 7.76 6.49 -7.99
C LYS A 61 6.73 7.40 -8.65
N ASN A 62 5.45 7.02 -8.62
CA ASN A 62 4.37 7.65 -9.37
C ASN A 62 3.18 8.07 -8.47
N TYR A 63 3.47 8.62 -7.28
CA TYR A 63 2.47 8.92 -6.25
C TYR A 63 1.23 9.68 -6.76
N GLU A 64 1.38 10.69 -7.61
CA GLU A 64 0.25 11.49 -8.11
C GLU A 64 -0.77 10.64 -8.91
N LYS A 65 -0.36 9.52 -9.51
CA LYS A 65 -1.26 8.55 -10.17
C LYS A 65 -2.18 7.83 -9.16
N TYR A 66 -1.72 7.65 -7.93
CA TYR A 66 -2.38 6.83 -6.89
C TYR A 66 -3.03 7.66 -5.77
N LYS A 67 -2.71 8.95 -5.68
CA LYS A 67 -3.19 9.88 -4.65
C LYS A 67 -4.71 9.90 -4.44
N ALA A 68 -5.50 9.64 -5.48
CA ALA A 68 -6.96 9.57 -5.35
C ALA A 68 -7.45 8.33 -4.56
N ARG A 69 -6.60 7.33 -4.38
CA ARG A 69 -6.87 6.09 -3.63
C ARG A 69 -6.24 6.09 -2.24
N GLU A 70 -5.46 7.12 -1.92
CA GLU A 70 -4.83 7.26 -0.62
C GLU A 70 -5.90 7.52 0.44
N ILE A 71 -5.87 6.74 1.52
CA ILE A 71 -6.67 7.00 2.70
C ILE A 71 -5.97 8.11 3.48
N LYS A 72 -6.64 9.25 3.61
CA LYS A 72 -6.19 10.34 4.47
C LYS A 72 -6.99 10.24 5.75
N ASP A 73 -6.29 10.21 6.88
CA ASP A 73 -6.94 10.53 8.15
C ASP A 73 -7.46 11.98 8.05
N GLU A 74 -8.77 12.15 8.19
CA GLU A 74 -9.43 13.47 8.29
C GLU A 74 -9.09 14.19 9.59
#